data_AF-A0A9E1TUM1-F1
#
_entry.id   AF-A0A9E1TUM1-F1
#
_cell.length_a   1.000
_cell.length_b   1.000
_cell.length_c   1.000
_cell.angle_alpha   90.00
_cell.angle_beta   90.00
_cell.angle_gamma   90.00
#
_symmetry.space_group_name_H-M   'P 1'
#
loop_
_entity.id
_entity.type
_entity.pdbx_description
1 polymer ?
#
loop_
_entity_poly.entity_id
_entity_poly.type
_entity_poly.pdbx_seq_one_letter_code
_entity_poly.pdbx_strand_id
1 'polypeptide(L)'
;MVNNGAPDVNLELFPEALGGHSDVAVTYLLAGYTVILEYQRISPKGDMNSDGLITIEDVNALMESILIENDLTEFQWWAGHLDADNSHSIFDLLGASDAVAN
;
A
#
# COMPACT_ATOMS: atom_id res chain seq x y z
N MET A 1 -5.95 -27.04 -6.92
CA MET A 1 -6.37 -25.62 -6.88
C MET A 1 -5.12 -24.80 -7.15
N VAL A 2 -5.14 -23.88 -8.11
CA VAL A 2 -4.01 -22.97 -8.31
C VAL A 2 -4.05 -21.99 -7.14
N ASN A 3 -3.05 -22.03 -6.25
CA ASN A 3 -3.05 -21.30 -4.98
C ASN A 3 -3.19 -19.77 -5.11
N ASN A 4 -3.12 -19.20 -6.33
CA ASN A 4 -3.25 -17.77 -6.64
C ASN A 4 -4.32 -17.47 -7.73
N GLY A 5 -5.27 -18.39 -7.99
CA GLY A 5 -6.35 -18.13 -8.94
C GLY A 5 -7.43 -17.23 -8.34
N ALA A 6 -7.95 -16.26 -9.12
CA ALA A 6 -9.12 -15.50 -8.70
C ALA A 6 -10.32 -16.45 -8.53
N PRO A 7 -11.02 -16.43 -7.38
CA PRO A 7 -12.13 -17.33 -7.11
C PRO A 7 -13.30 -17.08 -8.06
N ASP A 8 -13.49 -15.83 -8.48
CA ASP A 8 -14.49 -15.39 -9.46
C ASP A 8 -13.83 -14.47 -10.49
N VAL A 9 -14.10 -14.70 -11.77
CA VAL A 9 -13.63 -13.86 -12.88
C VAL A 9 -14.85 -13.30 -13.59
N ASN A 10 -14.99 -11.96 -13.59
CA ASN A 10 -15.99 -11.27 -14.39
C ASN A 10 -15.34 -10.72 -15.67
N LEU A 11 -15.93 -10.99 -16.82
CA LEU A 11 -15.47 -10.49 -18.12
C LEU A 11 -16.50 -9.52 -18.68
N GLU A 12 -16.11 -8.27 -18.83
CA GLU A 12 -16.95 -7.25 -19.45
C GLU A 12 -16.66 -7.18 -20.96
N LEU A 13 -17.64 -7.55 -21.77
CA LEU A 13 -17.54 -7.58 -23.23
C LEU A 13 -17.99 -6.25 -23.82
N PHE A 14 -17.20 -5.71 -24.74
CA PHE A 14 -17.53 -4.51 -25.50
C PHE A 14 -18.02 -4.87 -26.91
N PRO A 15 -19.01 -4.16 -27.47
CA PRO A 15 -19.42 -4.33 -28.86
C PRO A 15 -18.26 -4.08 -29.82
N GLU A 16 -18.12 -4.92 -30.85
CA GLU A 16 -17.10 -4.76 -31.91
C GLU A 16 -17.18 -3.39 -32.62
N ALA A 17 -18.37 -2.79 -32.67
CA ALA A 17 -18.57 -1.47 -33.25
C ALA A 17 -17.81 -0.33 -32.52
N LEU A 18 -17.34 -0.56 -31.28
CA LEU A 18 -16.52 0.40 -30.53
C LEU A 18 -15.02 0.33 -30.89
N GLY A 19 -14.64 -0.57 -31.80
CA GLY A 19 -13.26 -0.73 -32.27
C GLY A 19 -12.56 -1.97 -31.71
N GLY A 20 -11.26 -2.05 -31.95
CA GLY A 20 -10.41 -3.14 -31.47
C GLY A 20 -9.99 -2.98 -30.01
N HIS A 21 -9.16 -3.92 -29.53
CA HIS A 21 -8.68 -3.92 -28.14
C HIS A 21 -8.06 -2.59 -27.71
N SER A 22 -7.23 -1.97 -28.57
CA SER A 22 -6.59 -0.69 -28.25
C SER A 22 -7.58 0.47 -28.16
N ASP A 23 -8.68 0.43 -28.90
CA ASP A 23 -9.68 1.50 -28.94
C ASP A 23 -10.52 1.54 -27.65
N VAL A 24 -10.74 0.38 -27.03
CA VAL A 24 -11.52 0.24 -25.78
C VAL A 24 -10.67 0.10 -24.52
N ALA A 25 -9.34 0.01 -24.64
CA ALA A 25 -8.43 -0.28 -23.51
C ALA A 25 -8.54 0.73 -22.36
N VAL A 26 -8.58 2.04 -22.67
CA VAL A 26 -8.71 3.09 -21.64
C VAL A 26 -10.06 3.02 -20.94
N THR A 27 -11.14 2.81 -21.70
CA THR A 27 -12.49 2.64 -21.14
C THR A 27 -12.54 1.44 -20.20
N TYR A 28 -11.92 0.32 -20.58
CA TYR A 28 -11.84 -0.87 -19.75
C TYR A 28 -11.06 -0.62 -18.44
N LEU A 29 -9.91 0.07 -18.52
CA LEU A 29 -9.12 0.43 -17.34
C LEU A 29 -9.90 1.33 -16.38
N LEU A 30 -10.65 2.30 -16.91
CA LEU A 30 -11.48 3.19 -16.10
C LEU A 30 -12.69 2.47 -15.49
N ALA A 31 -13.28 1.50 -16.18
CA ALA A 31 -14.35 0.66 -15.63
C ALA A 31 -13.84 -0.22 -14.49
N GLY A 32 -12.65 -0.81 -14.65
CA GLY A 32 -12.00 -1.58 -13.59
C GLY A 32 -11.44 -0.73 -12.44
N TYR A 33 -11.26 0.58 -12.63
CA TYR A 33 -10.66 1.46 -11.64
C TYR A 33 -11.46 1.51 -10.33
N THR A 34 -12.79 1.58 -10.40
CA THR A 34 -13.63 1.62 -9.19
C THR A 34 -13.50 0.33 -8.39
N VAL A 35 -13.44 -0.82 -9.07
CA VAL A 35 -13.20 -2.12 -8.43
C VAL A 35 -11.81 -2.16 -7.79
N ILE A 36 -10.78 -1.68 -8.50
CA ILE A 36 -9.41 -1.62 -7.97
C ILE A 36 -9.36 -0.78 -6.69
N LEU A 37 -10.04 0.37 -6.65
CA LEU A 37 -10.10 1.22 -5.45
C LEU A 37 -10.70 0.50 -4.23
N GLU A 38 -11.69 -0.39 -4.43
CA GLU A 38 -12.30 -1.16 -3.35
C GLU A 38 -11.34 -2.21 -2.75
N TYR A 39 -10.39 -2.71 -3.54
CA TYR A 39 -9.40 -3.70 -3.11
C TYR A 39 -8.03 -3.10 -2.75
N GLN A 40 -7.80 -1.82 -3.01
CA GLN A 40 -6.57 -1.15 -2.64
C GLN A 40 -6.51 -0.95 -1.13
N ARG A 41 -5.59 -1.66 -0.47
CA ARG A 41 -5.23 -1.37 0.91
C ARG A 41 -4.17 -0.27 0.93
N ILE A 42 -4.61 0.97 1.05
CA ILE A 42 -3.73 2.14 1.18
C ILE A 42 -3.40 2.30 2.68
N SER A 43 -2.19 1.89 3.11
CA SER A 43 -1.65 2.30 4.42
C SER A 43 -0.88 3.61 4.25
N PRO A 44 -1.05 4.59 5.15
CA PRO A 44 -0.18 5.77 5.18
C PRO A 44 1.25 5.34 5.53
N LYS A 45 2.26 6.03 4.98
CA LYS A 45 3.64 5.86 5.46
C LYS A 45 3.70 6.31 6.93
N GLY A 46 4.36 5.52 7.76
CA GLY A 46 4.39 5.66 9.21
C GLY A 46 3.43 4.74 9.97
N ASP A 47 2.46 4.09 9.31
CA ASP A 47 1.58 3.06 9.90
C ASP A 47 2.26 1.69 9.79
N MET A 48 2.99 1.32 10.84
CA MET A 48 3.81 0.09 10.87
C MET A 48 3.01 -1.14 11.27
N ASN A 49 1.88 -0.99 11.94
CA ASN A 49 1.00 -2.09 12.31
C ASN A 49 -0.12 -2.38 11.27
N SER A 50 -0.25 -1.53 10.24
CA SER A 50 -1.25 -1.58 9.17
C SER A 50 -2.70 -1.43 9.65
N ASP A 51 -2.93 -0.67 10.73
CA ASP A 51 -4.27 -0.40 11.26
C ASP A 51 -4.94 0.82 10.62
N GLY A 52 -4.21 1.55 9.78
CA GLY A 52 -4.68 2.72 9.05
C GLY A 52 -4.53 4.04 9.81
N LEU A 53 -3.99 4.03 11.01
CA LEU A 53 -3.67 5.20 11.82
C LEU A 53 -2.16 5.25 12.08
N ILE A 54 -1.64 6.48 12.28
CA ILE A 54 -0.26 6.66 12.76
C ILE A 54 -0.39 7.05 14.22
N THR A 55 0.06 6.17 15.10
CA THR A 55 -0.04 6.32 16.55
C THR A 55 1.33 6.19 17.20
N ILE A 56 1.37 6.34 18.53
CA ILE A 56 2.59 6.11 19.30
C ILE A 56 3.06 4.64 19.22
N GLU A 57 2.17 3.69 18.92
CA GLU A 57 2.55 2.29 18.74
C GLU A 57 3.48 2.12 17.53
N ASP A 58 3.23 2.85 16.44
CA ASP A 58 4.07 2.82 15.24
C ASP A 58 5.43 3.48 15.49
N VAL A 59 5.44 4.59 16.23
CA VAL A 59 6.69 5.26 16.65
C VAL A 59 7.54 4.32 17.50
N ASN A 60 6.92 3.57 18.42
CA ASN A 60 7.64 2.58 19.23
C ASN A 60 8.18 1.44 18.36
N ALA A 61 7.41 0.95 17.39
CA ALA A 61 7.87 -0.09 16.46
C ALA A 61 9.09 0.37 15.63
N LEU A 62 9.08 1.62 15.14
CA LEU A 62 10.21 2.20 14.42
C LEU A 62 11.42 2.44 15.32
N MET A 63 11.20 2.88 16.56
CA MET A 63 12.26 3.04 17.54
C MET A 63 12.93 1.70 17.86
N GLU A 64 12.14 0.64 18.02
CA GLU A 64 12.66 -0.72 18.26
C GLU A 64 13.49 -1.21 17.06
N SER A 65 13.08 -0.93 15.81
CA SER A 65 13.87 -1.32 14.64
C SER A 65 15.20 -0.61 14.53
N ILE A 66 15.31 0.62 15.01
CA ILE A 66 16.55 1.39 15.00
C ILE A 66 17.46 1.00 16.18
N LEU A 67 16.91 0.81 17.37
CA LEU A 67 17.70 0.61 18.60
C LEU A 67 18.05 -0.85 18.87
N ILE A 68 17.11 -1.76 18.57
CA ILE A 68 17.23 -3.19 18.85
C ILE A 68 17.59 -3.95 17.57
N GLU A 69 17.40 -3.35 16.40
CA GLU A 69 17.62 -3.98 15.09
C GLU A 69 16.80 -5.27 14.95
N ASN A 70 15.51 -5.21 15.33
CA ASN A 70 14.61 -6.36 15.18
C ASN A 70 14.30 -6.63 13.70
N ASP A 71 13.98 -7.89 13.39
CA ASP A 71 13.61 -8.28 12.04
C ASP A 71 12.27 -7.65 11.65
N LEU A 72 12.32 -6.69 10.73
CA LEU A 72 11.13 -6.09 10.12
C LEU A 72 10.65 -6.90 8.93
N THR A 73 9.33 -6.96 8.75
CA THR A 73 8.74 -7.39 7.47
C THR A 73 9.01 -6.37 6.38
N GLU A 74 8.94 -6.78 5.10
CA GLU A 74 9.06 -5.85 3.96
C GLU A 74 8.05 -4.69 4.03
N PHE A 75 6.83 -4.97 4.52
CA PHE A 75 5.81 -3.95 4.75
C PHE A 75 6.25 -2.95 5.83
N GLN A 76 6.72 -3.43 6.98
CA GLN A 76 7.18 -2.56 8.07
C GLN A 76 8.40 -1.74 7.66
N TRP A 77 9.31 -2.33 6.88
CA TRP A 77 10.44 -1.61 6.32
C TRP A 77 9.97 -0.45 5.43
N TRP A 78 9.04 -0.72 4.51
CA TRP A 78 8.45 0.30 3.65
C TRP A 78 7.66 1.35 4.43
N ALA A 79 6.89 0.94 5.42
CA ALA A 79 6.02 1.82 6.22
C ALA A 79 6.85 2.75 7.11
N GLY A 80 7.88 2.23 7.77
CA GLY A 80 8.77 2.98 8.67
C GLY A 80 9.80 3.86 7.95
N HIS A 81 9.87 3.81 6.62
CA HIS A 81 10.80 4.60 5.82
C HIS A 81 10.14 5.86 5.27
N LEU A 82 10.01 6.89 6.09
CA LEU A 82 9.22 8.07 5.79
C LEU A 82 9.91 9.03 4.82
N ASP A 83 11.24 9.19 4.91
CA ASP A 83 11.97 10.16 4.09
C ASP A 83 12.45 9.62 2.73
N ALA A 84 12.30 8.31 2.50
CA ALA A 84 12.60 7.62 1.26
C ALA A 84 14.10 7.61 0.83
N ASP A 85 15.05 7.72 1.75
CA ASP A 85 16.51 7.74 1.50
C ASP A 85 17.25 6.35 1.46
N ASN A 86 16.51 5.26 1.58
CA ASN A 86 16.90 3.84 1.73
C ASN A 86 17.57 3.45 3.06
N SER A 87 17.34 4.21 4.13
CA SER A 87 17.78 3.87 5.49
C SER A 87 16.64 4.06 6.50
N HIS A 88 16.71 3.37 7.64
CA HIS A 88 15.90 3.70 8.81
C HIS A 88 16.75 4.48 9.78
N SER A 89 16.38 5.72 10.03
CA SER A 89 17.16 6.64 10.85
C SER A 89 16.28 7.44 11.82
N ILE A 90 16.94 8.25 12.63
CA ILE A 90 16.24 9.19 13.52
C ILE A 90 15.36 10.18 12.74
N PHE A 91 15.64 10.44 11.47
CA PHE A 91 14.82 11.34 10.65
C PHE A 91 13.45 10.73 10.33
N ASP A 92 13.40 9.43 10.05
CA ASP A 92 12.13 8.71 9.92
C ASP A 92 11.35 8.71 11.22
N LEU A 93 12.04 8.51 12.36
CA LEU A 93 11.41 8.51 13.68
C LEU A 93 10.79 9.87 14.02
N LEU A 94 11.50 10.96 13.73
CA LEU A 94 10.97 12.32 13.89
C LEU A 94 9.75 12.55 12.98
N GLY A 95 9.82 12.10 11.73
CA GLY A 95 8.69 12.17 10.80
C GLY A 95 7.47 11.39 11.31
N ALA A 96 7.68 10.20 11.87
CA ALA A 96 6.60 9.38 12.40
C ALA A 96 5.98 10.04 13.64
N SER A 97 6.81 10.59 14.52
CA SER A 97 6.36 11.35 15.70
C SER A 97 5.55 12.59 15.32
N ASP A 98 5.95 13.32 14.28
CA ASP A 98 5.23 14.49 13.79
C ASP A 98 3.89 14.12 13.13
N ALA A 99 3.80 12.91 12.57
CA ALA A 99 2.61 12.38 11.90
C ALA A 99 1.57 11.76 12.85
N VAL A 100 1.91 11.55 14.13
CA VAL A 100 0.96 11.03 15.13
C VAL A 100 -0.24 11.98 15.22
N ALA A 101 -1.42 11.44 14.97
CA ALA A 101 -2.66 12.19 15.10
C ALA A 101 -2.89 12.60 16.58
N ASN A 102 -3.16 13.89 16.81
CA ASN A 102 -3.64 14.37 18.11
C ASN A 102 -5.10 13.98 18.35
#